data_AF-A0A930Y7C7-F1
#
_entry.id   AF-A0A930Y7C7-F1
#
_cell.length_a   1.000
_cell.length_b   1.000
_cell.length_c   1.000
_cell.angle_alpha   90.00
_cell.angle_beta   90.00
_cell.angle_gamma   90.00
#
_symmetry.space_group_name_H-M   'P 1'
#
loop_
_entity.id
_entity.type
_entity.pdbx_description
1 polymer ?
#
loop_
_entity_poly.entity_id
_entity_poly.type
_entity_poly.pdbx_seq_one_letter_code
_entity_poly.pdbx_strand_id
1 'polypeptide(L)'
;MKTRRNEAAWLTISILPLIAGCAIGPTLYQPLGMGGGYSDIITGPNTAQIQFAGNRYTHSLAVKEYALIRAAELTLAAGFDYFLVENESDYADHYRTPSSVQCNPYSYPSTYCYEIGGDVYTEPRTELSIRMFVGEPPDLTGYYDASYLLSY
;
A
#
# COMPACT_ATOMS: atom_id res chain seq x y z
N MET A 1 54.02 -31.06 28.28
CA MET A 1 52.77 -30.70 29.00
C MET A 1 52.16 -29.51 28.27
N LYS A 2 50.92 -29.67 27.82
CA LYS A 2 50.24 -28.92 26.76
C LYS A 2 49.26 -27.94 27.41
N THR A 3 49.26 -26.66 27.05
CA THR A 3 48.05 -25.81 27.08
C THR A 3 48.28 -24.50 26.35
N ARG A 4 47.69 -24.41 25.14
CA ARG A 4 47.32 -23.16 24.46
C ARG A 4 46.07 -22.62 25.18
N ARG A 5 45.98 -21.32 25.45
CA ARG A 5 44.72 -20.70 25.85
C ARG A 5 44.49 -19.46 25.00
N ASN A 6 43.63 -19.65 24.00
CA ASN A 6 43.13 -18.64 23.08
C ASN A 6 41.84 -18.13 23.72
N GLU A 7 41.75 -16.85 24.07
CA GLU A 7 40.51 -16.26 24.57
C GLU A 7 40.00 -15.28 23.53
N ALA A 8 39.09 -15.80 22.69
CA ALA A 8 38.33 -15.03 21.72
C ALA A 8 37.44 -14.04 22.49
N ALA A 9 37.59 -12.75 22.20
CA ALA A 9 36.72 -11.71 22.71
C ALA A 9 35.37 -11.79 21.97
N TRP A 10 34.31 -12.06 22.72
CA TRP A 10 32.94 -12.15 22.20
C TRP A 10 32.36 -10.73 22.12
N LEU A 11 32.28 -10.17 20.91
CA LEU A 11 31.54 -8.92 20.66
C LEU A 11 30.04 -9.23 20.64
N THR A 12 29.34 -8.86 21.71
CA THR A 12 27.88 -8.88 21.77
C THR A 12 27.31 -7.80 20.85
N ILE A 13 26.73 -8.20 19.73
CA ILE A 13 25.95 -7.32 18.84
C ILE A 13 24.62 -7.03 19.55
N SER A 14 24.49 -5.81 20.11
CA SER A 14 23.24 -5.32 20.67
C SER A 14 22.28 -4.98 19.53
N ILE A 15 21.29 -5.83 19.29
CA ILE A 15 20.20 -5.58 18.35
C ILE A 15 19.30 -4.50 18.96
N LEU A 16 19.37 -3.29 18.42
CA LEU A 16 18.51 -2.18 18.79
C LEU A 16 17.10 -2.44 18.22
N PRO A 17 16.04 -2.60 19.04
CA PRO A 17 14.69 -2.74 18.50
C PRO A 17 14.27 -1.41 17.85
N LEU A 18 14.06 -1.42 16.53
CA LEU A 18 13.42 -0.29 15.85
C LEU A 18 11.98 -0.21 16.36
N ILE A 19 11.69 0.87 17.09
CA ILE A 19 10.34 1.19 17.53
C ILE A 19 9.53 1.52 16.27
N ALA A 20 8.66 0.60 15.86
CA ALA A 20 7.67 0.85 14.82
C ALA A 20 6.70 1.92 15.35
N GLY A 21 6.82 3.15 14.86
CA GLY A 21 5.87 4.21 15.17
C GLY A 21 4.49 3.83 14.64
N CYS A 22 3.44 4.04 15.44
CA CYS A 22 2.07 4.08 14.91
C CYS A 22 2.04 5.11 13.78
N ALA A 23 1.82 4.66 12.55
CA ALA A 23 1.85 5.52 11.37
C ALA A 23 0.70 6.53 11.42
N ILE A 24 1.01 7.76 11.87
CA ILE A 24 0.15 8.94 11.73
C ILE A 24 0.60 9.65 10.45
N GLY A 25 0.17 9.17 9.29
CA GLY A 25 0.63 9.69 8.01
C GLY A 25 0.09 8.93 6.79
N PRO A 26 0.45 9.34 5.56
CA PRO A 26 0.08 8.62 4.35
C PRO A 26 0.63 7.18 4.37
N THR A 27 0.00 6.30 3.61
CA THR A 27 0.38 4.89 3.52
C THR A 27 1.80 4.75 2.97
N LEU A 28 2.58 3.91 3.65
CA LEU A 28 3.93 3.56 3.22
C LEU A 28 3.87 2.57 2.06
N TYR A 29 4.88 2.62 1.19
CA TYR A 29 5.08 1.60 0.18
C TYR A 29 5.60 0.30 0.84
N GLN A 30 4.70 -0.66 1.03
CA GLN A 30 4.97 -1.92 1.74
C GLN A 30 3.96 -2.98 1.29
N PRO A 31 4.21 -4.29 1.53
CA PRO A 31 3.19 -5.31 1.35
C PRO A 31 1.93 -5.00 2.15
N LEU A 32 0.77 -5.38 1.61
CA LEU A 32 -0.55 -5.06 2.15
C LEU A 32 -0.66 -5.48 3.63
N GLY A 33 -0.94 -4.49 4.48
CA GLY A 33 -1.16 -4.68 5.92
C GLY A 33 -2.27 -3.79 6.45
N MET A 34 -2.33 -3.63 7.78
CA MET A 34 -3.40 -2.88 8.45
C MET A 34 -3.48 -1.40 8.03
N GLY A 35 -2.36 -0.79 7.64
CA GLY A 35 -2.29 0.61 7.19
C GLY A 35 -2.37 0.80 5.66
N GLY A 36 -2.75 -0.24 4.92
CA GLY A 36 -2.66 -0.29 3.46
C GLY A 36 -1.34 -0.89 2.98
N GLY A 37 -1.07 -0.73 1.69
CA GLY A 37 0.10 -1.30 1.00
C GLY A 37 -0.27 -1.95 -0.34
N TYR A 38 0.69 -2.63 -0.94
CA TYR A 38 0.53 -3.33 -2.21
C TYR A 38 0.27 -4.83 -2.05
N SER A 39 -0.47 -5.40 -2.98
CA SER A 39 -0.55 -6.84 -3.20
C SER A 39 -0.60 -7.13 -4.68
N ASP A 40 0.04 -8.20 -5.11
CA ASP A 40 0.07 -8.60 -6.51
C ASP A 40 -0.04 -10.12 -6.68
N ILE A 41 -0.58 -10.52 -7.83
CA ILE A 41 -0.70 -11.92 -8.23
C ILE A 41 -0.43 -12.07 -9.72
N ILE A 42 0.30 -13.12 -10.09
CA ILE A 42 0.46 -13.53 -11.49
C ILE A 42 -0.82 -14.27 -11.91
N THR A 43 -1.48 -13.78 -12.96
CA THR A 43 -2.76 -14.34 -13.45
C THR A 43 -2.60 -15.18 -14.71
N GLY A 44 -1.42 -15.16 -15.33
CA GLY A 44 -1.10 -15.91 -16.54
C GLY A 44 0.39 -15.86 -16.88
N PRO A 45 0.81 -16.39 -18.04
CA PRO A 45 2.22 -16.45 -18.42
C PRO A 45 2.92 -15.08 -18.50
N ASN A 46 2.17 -14.04 -18.85
CA ASN A 46 2.66 -12.67 -18.94
C ASN A 46 1.62 -11.66 -18.47
N THR A 47 0.70 -12.06 -17.60
CA THR A 47 -0.34 -11.16 -17.05
C THR A 47 -0.31 -11.20 -15.53
N ALA A 48 -0.60 -10.06 -14.92
CA ALA A 48 -0.65 -9.92 -13.48
C ALA A 48 -1.75 -8.96 -13.05
N GLN A 49 -2.20 -9.11 -11.81
CA GLN A 49 -3.05 -8.14 -11.13
C GLN A 49 -2.27 -7.52 -9.98
N ILE A 50 -2.36 -6.21 -9.85
CA ILE A 50 -1.70 -5.41 -8.84
C ILE A 50 -2.79 -4.59 -8.16
N GLN A 51 -2.77 -4.54 -6.84
CA GLN A 51 -3.60 -3.67 -6.05
C GLN A 51 -2.72 -2.83 -5.13
N PHE A 52 -3.04 -1.55 -5.01
CA PHE A 52 -2.54 -0.69 -3.95
C PHE A 52 -3.70 -0.15 -3.11
N ALA A 53 -3.56 -0.24 -1.78
CA ALA A 53 -4.51 0.25 -0.81
C ALA A 53 -3.92 1.42 -0.03
N GLY A 54 -4.55 2.58 -0.09
CA GLY A 54 -4.22 3.75 0.70
C GLY A 54 -5.12 3.88 1.93
N ASN A 55 -4.59 4.44 3.01
CA ASN A 55 -5.35 4.83 4.19
C ASN A 55 -6.04 6.19 3.98
N ARG A 56 -6.82 6.64 4.97
CA ARG A 56 -7.54 7.93 4.94
C ARG A 56 -6.66 9.19 4.76
N TYR A 57 -5.35 9.06 4.88
CA TYR A 57 -4.39 10.16 4.74
C TYR A 57 -3.67 10.14 3.39
N THR A 58 -3.93 9.12 2.56
CA THR A 58 -3.28 8.94 1.27
C THR A 58 -4.18 9.49 0.18
N HIS A 59 -3.63 10.29 -0.72
CA HIS A 59 -4.35 10.77 -1.88
C HIS A 59 -4.55 9.66 -2.91
N SER A 60 -5.70 9.64 -3.59
CA SER A 60 -5.99 8.65 -4.64
C SER A 60 -4.96 8.65 -5.76
N LEU A 61 -4.42 9.83 -6.13
CA LEU A 61 -3.35 9.92 -7.12
C LEU A 61 -2.08 9.18 -6.67
N ALA A 62 -1.70 9.31 -5.39
CA ALA A 62 -0.55 8.61 -4.84
C ALA A 62 -0.76 7.09 -4.82
N VAL A 63 -1.98 6.62 -4.51
CA VAL A 63 -2.35 5.19 -4.59
C VAL A 63 -2.15 4.65 -6.00
N LYS A 64 -2.61 5.39 -7.00
CA LYS A 64 -2.45 5.02 -8.41
C LYS A 64 -0.98 5.00 -8.84
N GLU A 65 -0.21 6.02 -8.46
CA GLU A 65 1.23 6.07 -8.72
C GLU A 65 1.96 4.88 -8.08
N TYR A 66 1.65 4.54 -6.83
CA TYR A 66 2.23 3.38 -6.18
C TYR A 66 1.83 2.05 -6.84
N ALA A 67 0.59 1.92 -7.34
CA ALA A 67 0.18 0.75 -8.11
C ALA A 67 1.00 0.60 -9.40
N LEU A 68 1.27 1.71 -10.10
CA LEU A 68 2.10 1.72 -11.31
C LEU A 68 3.58 1.40 -11.01
N ILE A 69 4.13 1.96 -9.94
CA ILE A 69 5.48 1.62 -9.47
C ILE A 69 5.56 0.12 -9.16
N ARG A 70 4.55 -0.43 -8.48
CA ARG A 70 4.52 -1.86 -8.18
C ARG A 70 4.41 -2.73 -9.43
N ALA A 71 3.61 -2.31 -10.41
CA ALA A 71 3.53 -2.98 -11.70
C ALA A 71 4.90 -3.01 -12.40
N ALA A 72 5.66 -1.91 -12.36
CA ALA A 72 7.01 -1.84 -12.91
C ALA A 72 7.99 -2.78 -12.18
N GLU A 73 8.00 -2.78 -10.85
CA GLU A 73 8.82 -3.69 -10.05
C GLU A 73 8.53 -5.16 -10.37
N LEU A 74 7.24 -5.53 -10.42
CA LEU A 74 6.83 -6.89 -10.74
C LEU A 74 7.24 -7.30 -12.15
N THR A 75 7.11 -6.38 -13.11
CA THR A 75 7.49 -6.60 -14.52
C THR A 75 8.97 -6.94 -14.64
N LEU A 76 9.85 -6.12 -14.05
CA LEU A 76 11.29 -6.38 -14.07
C LEU A 76 11.66 -7.64 -13.28
N ALA A 77 11.03 -7.87 -12.12
CA ALA A 77 11.27 -9.05 -11.30
C ALA A 77 10.87 -10.36 -12.02
N ALA A 78 9.85 -10.30 -12.87
CA ALA A 78 9.41 -11.41 -13.71
C ALA A 78 10.21 -11.59 -15.00
N GLY A 79 11.21 -10.72 -15.27
CA GLY A 79 12.09 -10.79 -16.44
C GLY A 79 11.52 -10.16 -17.72
N PHE A 80 10.59 -9.22 -17.56
CA PHE A 80 10.02 -8.44 -18.66
C PHE A 80 10.51 -6.99 -18.59
N ASP A 81 10.41 -6.25 -19.70
CA ASP A 81 10.92 -4.88 -19.83
C ASP A 81 9.80 -3.84 -19.85
N TYR A 82 8.66 -4.20 -20.44
CA TYR A 82 7.51 -3.32 -20.64
C TYR A 82 6.25 -3.94 -20.10
N PHE A 83 5.27 -3.10 -19.74
CA PHE A 83 3.92 -3.55 -19.46
C PHE A 83 2.87 -2.61 -20.02
N LEU A 84 1.69 -3.16 -20.30
CA LEU A 84 0.49 -2.44 -20.68
C LEU A 84 -0.56 -2.64 -19.59
N VAL A 85 -1.23 -1.58 -19.17
CA VAL A 85 -2.40 -1.67 -18.30
C VAL A 85 -3.61 -2.02 -19.17
N GLU A 86 -4.12 -3.24 -19.04
CA GLU A 86 -5.29 -3.72 -19.79
C GLU A 86 -6.60 -3.25 -19.13
N ASN A 87 -6.63 -3.23 -17.80
CA ASN A 87 -7.76 -2.71 -17.03
C ASN A 87 -7.25 -1.95 -15.81
N GLU A 88 -7.94 -0.88 -15.46
CA GLU A 88 -7.71 -0.07 -14.28
C GLU A 88 -9.04 0.13 -13.54
N SER A 89 -9.04 -0.06 -12.23
CA SER A 89 -10.19 0.21 -11.37
C SER A 89 -9.75 1.04 -10.16
N ASP A 90 -10.24 2.27 -10.12
CA ASP A 90 -10.09 3.16 -8.98
C ASP A 90 -11.39 3.18 -8.17
N TYR A 91 -11.30 2.86 -6.89
CA TYR A 91 -12.44 2.87 -5.98
C TYR A 91 -12.00 3.27 -4.58
N ALA A 92 -12.95 3.43 -3.67
CA ALA A 92 -12.64 3.72 -2.29
C ALA A 92 -13.57 2.97 -1.35
N ASP A 93 -13.00 2.49 -0.25
CA ASP A 93 -13.77 1.92 0.84
C ASP A 93 -14.23 3.04 1.78
N HIS A 94 -15.44 2.90 2.32
CA HIS A 94 -16.00 3.82 3.29
C HIS A 94 -16.16 3.14 4.64
N TYR A 95 -15.43 3.65 5.64
CA TYR A 95 -15.53 3.17 7.01
C TYR A 95 -16.28 4.19 7.86
N ARG A 96 -17.43 3.79 8.41
CA ARG A 96 -18.19 4.61 9.35
C ARG A 96 -17.83 4.23 10.78
N THR A 97 -17.40 5.22 11.56
CA THR A 97 -17.18 5.04 13.00
C THR A 97 -18.51 4.82 13.73
N PRO A 98 -18.51 4.06 14.85
CA PRO A 98 -19.70 3.95 15.68
C PRO A 98 -20.24 5.33 16.09
N SER A 99 -21.56 5.50 16.07
CA SER A 99 -22.23 6.69 16.57
C SER A 99 -23.19 6.38 17.71
N SER A 100 -23.46 7.37 18.55
CA SER A 100 -24.44 7.31 19.62
C SER A 100 -25.25 8.60 19.68
N VAL A 101 -26.54 8.50 19.98
CA VAL A 101 -27.39 9.68 20.21
C VAL A 101 -27.26 10.07 21.68
N GLN A 102 -26.88 11.33 21.93
CA GLN A 102 -26.93 11.92 23.26
C GLN A 102 -28.06 12.94 23.32
N CYS A 103 -28.91 12.84 24.34
CA CYS A 103 -30.01 13.76 24.59
C CYS A 103 -29.79 14.51 25.91
N ASN A 104 -29.81 15.84 25.85
CA ASN A 104 -29.73 16.71 27.02
C ASN A 104 -31.07 17.44 27.23
N PRO A 105 -31.68 17.34 28.43
CA PRO A 105 -32.87 18.13 28.76
C PRO A 105 -32.48 19.61 28.92
N TYR A 106 -33.27 20.51 28.34
CA TYR A 106 -33.05 21.96 28.46
C TYR A 106 -34.03 22.56 29.47
N SER A 107 -35.33 22.58 29.13
CA SER A 107 -36.44 23.00 30.01
C SER A 107 -37.73 22.31 29.56
N TYR A 108 -38.55 21.79 30.47
CA TYR A 108 -39.79 21.09 30.11
C TYR A 108 -40.70 21.97 29.22
N PRO A 109 -41.20 21.47 28.07
CA PRO A 109 -41.15 20.10 27.54
C PRO A 109 -40.01 19.82 26.53
N SER A 110 -39.00 20.69 26.44
CA SER A 110 -37.90 20.60 25.47
C SER A 110 -36.75 19.69 25.90
N THR A 111 -36.38 18.78 25.00
CA THR A 111 -35.16 17.95 25.05
C THR A 111 -34.41 18.13 23.74
N TYR A 112 -33.10 18.34 23.80
CA TYR A 112 -32.25 18.48 22.62
C TYR A 112 -31.37 17.23 22.47
N CYS A 113 -31.43 16.58 21.31
CA CYS A 113 -30.63 15.39 21.00
C CYS A 113 -29.67 15.68 19.86
N TYR A 114 -28.46 15.13 19.93
CA TYR A 114 -27.45 15.20 18.88
C TYR A 114 -26.70 13.87 18.76
N GLU A 115 -26.25 13.54 17.54
CA GLU A 115 -25.39 12.40 17.29
C GLU A 115 -23.94 12.74 17.66
N ILE A 116 -23.26 11.80 18.31
CA ILE A 116 -21.83 11.85 18.62
C ILE A 116 -21.16 10.71 17.86
N GLY A 117 -20.05 11.00 17.20
CA GLY A 117 -19.38 10.05 16.31
C GLY A 117 -20.11 9.91 14.97
N GLY A 118 -19.90 8.78 14.29
CA GLY A 118 -20.52 8.54 12.97
C GLY A 118 -19.74 9.12 11.80
N ASP A 119 -18.51 9.58 12.04
CA ASP A 119 -17.58 10.03 11.01
C ASP A 119 -17.39 8.93 9.95
N VAL A 120 -17.39 9.33 8.68
CA VAL A 120 -17.10 8.47 7.54
C VAL A 120 -15.70 8.78 7.04
N TYR A 121 -14.84 7.77 7.03
CA TYR A 121 -13.52 7.84 6.41
C TYR A 121 -13.51 7.11 5.08
N THR A 122 -12.74 7.64 4.14
CA THR A 122 -12.60 7.11 2.79
C THR A 122 -11.17 6.63 2.60
N GLU A 123 -11.00 5.39 2.14
CA GLU A 123 -9.72 4.75 1.91
C GLU A 123 -9.58 4.40 0.42
N PRO A 124 -8.75 5.13 -0.34
CA PRO A 124 -8.63 4.93 -1.77
C PRO A 124 -7.90 3.63 -2.12
N ARG A 125 -8.30 2.99 -3.20
CA ARG A 125 -7.69 1.79 -3.77
C ARG A 125 -7.58 1.93 -5.28
N THR A 126 -6.52 1.35 -5.83
CA THR A 126 -6.33 1.20 -7.27
C THR A 126 -5.97 -0.24 -7.56
N GLU A 127 -6.64 -0.83 -8.55
CA GLU A 127 -6.37 -2.15 -9.07
C GLU A 127 -6.00 -2.06 -10.55
N LEU A 128 -4.88 -2.69 -10.92
CA LEU A 128 -4.35 -2.74 -12.27
C LEU A 128 -4.29 -4.19 -12.73
N SER A 129 -4.86 -4.49 -13.88
CA SER A 129 -4.56 -5.70 -14.64
C SER A 129 -3.55 -5.35 -15.72
N ILE A 130 -2.39 -5.97 -15.70
CA ILE A 130 -1.30 -5.69 -16.64
C ILE A 130 -0.95 -6.89 -17.50
N ARG A 131 -0.44 -6.60 -18.70
CA ARG A 131 0.24 -7.55 -19.58
C ARG A 131 1.69 -7.10 -19.77
N MET A 132 2.63 -8.03 -19.64
CA MET A 132 4.06 -7.79 -19.69
C MET A 132 4.67 -8.27 -21.02
N PHE A 133 5.74 -7.60 -21.46
CA PHE A 133 6.43 -7.83 -22.73
C PHE A 133 7.95 -7.75 -22.56
N VAL A 134 8.67 -8.55 -23.35
CA VAL A 134 10.14 -8.61 -23.37
C VAL A 134 10.64 -7.95 -24.65
N GLY A 135 11.75 -7.22 -24.57
CA GLY A 135 12.55 -6.82 -25.73
C GLY A 135 12.11 -5.50 -26.36
N GLU A 136 11.40 -5.55 -27.48
CA GLU A 136 10.95 -4.32 -28.16
C GLU A 136 9.66 -3.80 -27.52
N PRO A 137 9.48 -2.46 -27.45
CA PRO A 137 8.23 -1.89 -27.00
C PRO A 137 7.08 -2.42 -27.86
N PRO A 138 5.95 -2.78 -27.25
CA PRO A 138 4.81 -3.30 -28.02
C PRO A 138 4.34 -2.23 -29.03
N ASP A 139 3.91 -2.66 -30.22
CA ASP A 139 3.26 -1.80 -31.23
C ASP A 139 1.84 -1.42 -30.81
N LEU A 140 1.72 -0.91 -29.59
CA LEU A 140 0.52 -0.50 -28.92
C LEU A 140 0.79 0.87 -28.29
N THR A 141 -0.25 1.67 -28.14
CA THR A 141 -0.13 2.94 -27.40
C THR A 141 -0.39 2.70 -25.91
N GLY A 142 0.23 3.51 -25.05
CA GLY A 142 -0.02 3.46 -23.61
C GLY A 142 0.73 2.37 -22.84
N TYR A 143 1.80 1.81 -23.41
CA TYR A 143 2.73 0.98 -22.63
C TYR A 143 3.60 1.83 -21.70
N TYR A 144 4.10 1.18 -20.67
CA TYR A 144 5.05 1.73 -19.73
C TYR A 144 6.37 0.97 -19.83
N ASP A 145 7.47 1.71 -19.87
CA ASP A 145 8.81 1.18 -19.65
C ASP A 145 9.01 1.02 -18.13
N ALA A 146 9.18 -0.22 -17.68
CA ALA A 146 9.28 -0.51 -16.26
C ALA A 146 10.55 0.08 -15.64
N SER A 147 11.66 0.08 -16.38
CA SER A 147 12.92 0.65 -15.91
C SER A 147 12.85 2.17 -15.79
N TYR A 148 12.17 2.83 -16.73
CA TYR A 148 11.96 4.27 -16.70
C TYR A 148 11.15 4.71 -15.48
N LEU A 149 10.08 3.97 -15.15
CA LEU A 149 9.22 4.28 -13.99
C LEU A 149 9.94 4.18 -12.64
N LEU A 150 10.96 3.34 -12.53
CA LEU A 150 11.74 3.17 -11.29
C LEU A 150 12.98 4.07 -11.20
N SER A 151 13.20 4.94 -12.18
CA SER A 151 14.39 5.80 -12.23
C SER A 151 14.21 7.16 -11.55
N TYR A 152 13.01 7.46 -11.05
CA TYR A 152 12.65 8.68 -10.32
C TYR A 152 12.53 8.42 -8.82
#